data_AF-A0A5R2NVN0-F1
#
_entry.id   AF-A0A5R2NVN0-F1
#
_cell.length_a   1.000
_cell.length_b   1.000
_cell.length_c   1.000
_cell.angle_alpha   90.00
_cell.angle_beta   90.00
_cell.angle_gamma   90.00
#
_symmetry.space_group_name_H-M   'P 1'
#
loop_
_entity.id
_entity.type
_entity.pdbx_description
1 polymer ?
#
loop_
_entity_poly.entity_id
_entity_poly.type
_entity_poly.pdbx_seq_one_letter_code
_entity_poly.pdbx_strand_id
1 'polypeptide(L)' 'MFDPDELSLLNRVFQRSAARTETEGDRELRAMRIIALYRAGVTEEHRLVEMIVDTPPGR' A
#
# COMPACT_ATOMS: atom_id res chain seq x y z
N MET A 1 8.13 13.34 -6.56
CA MET A 1 9.11 12.27 -6.87
C MET A 1 9.43 11.61 -5.54
N PHE A 2 9.52 10.29 -5.49
CA PHE A 2 9.88 9.60 -4.25
C PHE A 2 11.40 9.46 -4.14
N ASP A 3 11.95 9.68 -2.96
CA ASP A 3 13.34 9.37 -2.66
C ASP A 3 13.55 7.86 -2.41
N PRO A 4 14.80 7.37 -2.33
CA PRO A 4 15.09 5.95 -2.16
C PRO A 4 14.53 5.34 -0.87
N ASP A 5 14.46 6.09 0.23
CA ASP A 5 13.95 5.61 1.51
C ASP A 5 12.42 5.50 1.46
N GLU A 6 11.76 6.48 0.82
CA GLU A 6 10.32 6.43 0.54
C GLU A 6 9.96 5.24 -0.33
N LEU A 7 10.70 5.00 -1.42
CA LEU A 7 10.48 3.83 -2.28
C LEU A 7 10.68 2.52 -1.52
N SER A 8 11.67 2.46 -0.64
CA SER A 8 11.93 1.29 0.20
C SER A 8 10.79 1.02 1.16
N LEU A 9 10.25 2.05 1.81
CA LEU A 9 9.07 1.96 2.68
C LEU A 9 7.84 1.48 1.88
N LEU A 10 7.53 2.14 0.77
CA LEU A 10 6.36 1.82 -0.05
C LEU A 10 6.43 0.39 -0.61
N ASN A 11 7.61 -0.08 -1.01
CA ASN A 11 7.81 -1.47 -1.43
C ASN A 11 7.57 -2.45 -0.27
N ARG A 12 8.06 -2.18 0.95
CA ARG A 12 7.81 -3.05 2.11
C ARG A 12 6.32 -3.14 2.45
N VAL A 13 5.61 -2.00 2.45
CA VAL A 13 4.15 -1.97 2.64
C VAL A 13 3.45 -2.77 1.55
N PHE A 14 3.87 -2.61 0.29
CA PHE A 14 3.31 -3.34 -0.84
C PHE A 14 3.51 -4.86 -0.72
N GLN A 15 4.66 -5.33 -0.26
CA GLN A 15 4.87 -6.77 -0.06
C GLN A 15 4.06 -7.31 1.13
N ARG A 16 3.98 -6.54 2.22
CA ARG A 16 3.32 -6.99 3.47
C ARG A 16 1.80 -6.96 3.43
N SER A 17 1.21 -6.11 2.60
CA SER A 17 -0.24 -5.95 2.49
C SER A 17 -0.88 -6.83 1.40
N ALA A 18 -0.10 -7.68 0.71
CA ALA A 18 -0.62 -8.52 -0.36
C ALA A 18 -1.59 -9.59 0.17
N ALA A 19 -2.72 -9.74 -0.52
CA ALA A 19 -3.68 -10.81 -0.22
C ALA A 19 -3.36 -12.06 -1.06
N ARG A 20 -3.55 -13.26 -0.48
CA ARG A 20 -3.23 -14.54 -1.15
C ARG A 20 -3.99 -14.77 -2.46
N THR A 21 -5.16 -14.16 -2.60
CA THR A 21 -6.07 -14.32 -3.75
C THR A 21 -6.21 -13.04 -4.57
N GLU A 22 -5.27 -12.10 -4.45
CA GLU A 22 -5.35 -10.84 -5.21
C GLU A 22 -5.21 -11.07 -6.71
N THR A 23 -6.08 -10.45 -7.49
CA THR A 23 -5.93 -10.35 -8.95
C THR A 23 -4.92 -9.27 -9.31
N GLU A 24 -4.52 -9.19 -10.59
CA GLU A 24 -3.67 -8.10 -11.06
C GLU A 24 -4.33 -6.72 -10.87
N GLY A 25 -5.65 -6.62 -11.06
CA GLY A 25 -6.41 -5.41 -10.81
C GLY A 25 -6.46 -5.03 -9.32
N ASP A 26 -6.66 -6.00 -8.43
CA ASP A 26 -6.59 -5.76 -6.98
C ASP A 26 -5.21 -5.26 -6.55
N ARG A 27 -4.17 -5.86 -7.13
CA ARG A 27 -2.77 -5.50 -6.89
C ARG A 27 -2.48 -4.06 -7.33
N GLU A 28 -2.98 -3.65 -8.50
CA GLU A 28 -2.83 -2.27 -9.00
C GLU A 28 -3.58 -1.27 -8.13
N LEU A 29 -4.85 -1.55 -7.80
CA LEU A 29 -5.65 -0.71 -6.90
C LEU A 29 -4.98 -0.52 -5.54
N ARG A 30 -4.40 -1.61 -5.00
CA ARG A 30 -3.64 -1.58 -3.75
C ARG A 30 -2.40 -0.70 -3.85
N ALA A 31 -1.64 -0.81 -4.94
CA ALA A 31 -0.47 0.06 -5.18
C ALA A 31 -0.86 1.55 -5.22
N MET A 32 -1.91 1.89 -5.99
CA MET A 32 -2.42 3.25 -6.07
C MET A 32 -2.84 3.79 -4.71
N ARG A 33 -3.49 2.94 -3.89
CA ARG A 33 -3.96 3.32 -2.57
C ARG A 33 -2.84 3.54 -1.57
N ILE A 34 -1.80 2.69 -1.58
CA ILE A 34 -0.60 2.88 -0.76
C ILE A 34 0.04 4.25 -1.07
N ILE A 35 0.17 4.58 -2.37
CA ILE A 35 0.70 5.87 -2.82
C ILE A 35 -0.19 7.03 -2.35
N ALA A 36 -1.51 6.89 -2.45
CA ALA A 36 -2.45 7.93 -2.04
C ALA A 36 -2.41 8.21 -0.53
N LEU A 37 -2.37 7.16 0.30
CA LEU A 37 -2.27 7.28 1.76
C LEU A 37 -0.94 7.91 2.20
N TYR A 38 0.16 7.49 1.58
CA TYR A 38 1.47 8.08 1.85
C TYR A 38 1.49 9.57 1.53
N ARG A 39 0.97 9.96 0.36
CA ARG A 39 0.84 11.38 -0.04
C ARG A 39 -0.11 12.17 0.85
N ALA A 40 -1.07 11.51 1.51
CA ALA A 40 -1.95 12.11 2.50
C ALA A 40 -1.29 12.27 3.89
N GLY A 41 0.00 11.90 4.04
CA GLY A 41 0.77 12.08 5.26
C GLY A 41 0.86 10.84 6.15
N VAL A 42 0.37 9.68 5.72
CA VAL A 42 0.54 8.43 6.46
C VAL A 42 1.91 7.85 6.11
N THR A 43 2.93 8.17 6.90
CA THR A 43 4.32 7.78 6.63
C THR A 43 4.79 6.56 7.43
N GLU A 44 4.03 6.15 8.44
CA GLU A 44 4.34 5.01 9.29
C GLU A 44 4.00 3.69 8.59
N GLU A 45 4.99 2.80 8.45
CA GLU A 45 4.86 1.53 7.71
C GLU A 45 3.72 0.65 8.27
N HIS A 46 3.66 0.50 9.61
CA HIS A 46 2.64 -0.33 10.26
C HIS A 46 1.23 0.22 10.03
N ARG A 47 1.05 1.55 10.12
CA ARG A 47 -0.23 2.23 9.85
C ARG A 47 -0.68 2.03 8.42
N LEU A 48 0.23 2.16 7.46
CA LEU A 48 -0.08 1.93 6.05
C LEU A 48 -0.55 0.49 5.82
N VAL A 49 0.13 -0.49 6.41
CA VAL A 49 -0.27 -1.90 6.29
C VAL A 49 -1.64 -2.14 6.92
N GLU A 50 -1.88 -1.66 8.14
CA GLU A 50 -3.17 -1.77 8.83
C GLU A 50 -4.32 -1.21 7.96
N MET A 51 -4.18 0.02 7.48
CA MET A 51 -5.23 0.68 6.69
C MET A 51 -5.53 -0.01 5.37
N ILE A 52 -4.53 -0.64 4.74
CA ILE A 52 -4.71 -1.38 3.50
C ILE A 52 -5.39 -2.73 3.76
N VAL A 53 -4.94 -3.47 4.77
CA VAL A 53 -5.51 -4.79 5.11
C VAL A 53 -6.95 -4.66 5.60
N ASP A 54 -7.25 -3.62 6.40
CA ASP A 54 -8.58 -3.40 6.97
C ASP A 54 -9.60 -2.91 5.94
N THR A 55 -9.16 -2.44 4.76
CA THR A 55 -10.10 -2.09 3.71
C THR A 55 -10.15 -3.16 2.62
N PRO A 56 -11.27 -3.87 2.47
CA PRO A 56 -11.40 -4.84 1.39
C PRO A 56 -11.26 -4.15 0.02
N PRO A 57 -10.75 -4.86 -1.00
CA PRO A 57 -10.76 -4.36 -2.37
C PRO A 57 -12.21 -3.99 -2.75
N GLY A 58 -12.36 -2.87 -3.46
CA GLY A 58 -13.67 -2.33 -3.84
C GLY A 58 -14.53 -3.40 -4.50
N ARG A 59 -15.76 -3.54 -3.99
CA ARG A 59 -16.74 -4.54 -4.41
C ARG A 59 -17.18 -4.35 -5.86
#